data_AF-A0A9E0JFI4-F1
#
_entry.id   AF-A0A9E0JFI4-F1
#
_cell.length_a   1.000
_cell.length_b   1.000
_cell.length_c   1.000
_cell.angle_alpha   90.00
_cell.angle_beta   90.00
_cell.angle_gamma   90.00
#
_symmetry.space_group_name_H-M   'P 1'
#
loop_
_entity.id
_entity.type
_entity.pdbx_description
1 polymer ?
#
loop_
_entity_poly.entity_id
_entity_poly.type
_entity_poly.pdbx_seq_one_letter_code
_entity_poly.pdbx_strand_id
1 'polypeptide(L)'
;MKKQLYIFIRTYLLFVVVFIIQKPLFMWYYHGLFTDANPADYLQVMLHGLPLDLSIAGYLSVIPALLQIVSLWLLPHFAQGARRVYFALISFVMATVFVSDMALYSYWGFR
;
A
#
# COMPACT_ATOMS: atom_id res chain seq x y z
N MET A 1 8.57 25.32 1.40
CA MET A 1 9.12 23.98 1.71
C MET A 1 8.20 23.13 2.60
N LYS A 2 7.66 23.66 3.72
CA LYS A 2 6.75 22.93 4.64
C LYS A 2 5.56 22.22 3.96
N LYS A 3 4.91 22.88 2.99
CA LYS A 3 3.74 22.34 2.26
C LYS A 3 4.08 21.11 1.39
N GLN A 4 5.27 21.06 0.80
CA GLN A 4 5.69 19.92 -0.03
C GLN A 4 6.07 18.71 0.81
N LEU A 5 6.76 18.93 1.93
CA LEU A 5 7.06 17.88 2.90
C LEU A 5 5.77 17.26 3.46
N TYR A 6 4.77 18.10 3.78
CA TYR A 6 3.46 17.63 4.23
C TYR A 6 2.76 16.72 3.20
N ILE A 7 2.83 17.07 1.91
CA ILE A 7 2.24 16.27 0.83
C ILE A 7 2.96 14.92 0.69
N PHE A 8 4.30 14.92 0.81
CA PHE A 8 5.09 13.70 0.78
C PHE A 8 4.73 12.77 1.95
N ILE A 9 4.78 13.27 3.19
CA ILE A 9 4.44 12.51 4.39
C ILE A 9 3.02 11.95 4.30
N ARG A 10 2.06 12.76 3.84
CA ARG A 10 0.67 12.32 3.67
C ARG A 10 0.55 11.20 2.63
N THR A 11 1.30 11.27 1.54
CA THR A 11 1.30 10.24 0.48
C THR A 11 1.88 8.93 0.98
N TYR A 12 2.99 9.00 1.72
CA TYR A 12 3.61 7.84 2.35
C TYR A 12 2.66 7.18 3.35
N LEU A 13 2.06 7.96 4.25
CA LEU A 13 1.08 7.45 5.22
C LEU A 13 -0.13 6.81 4.54
N LEU A 14 -0.59 7.33 3.40
CA LEU A 14 -1.69 6.75 2.65
C LEU A 14 -1.37 5.32 2.21
N PHE A 15 -0.19 5.09 1.62
CA PHE A 15 0.23 3.74 1.22
C PHE A 15 0.36 2.80 2.41
N VAL A 16 0.95 3.26 3.52
CA VAL A 16 1.07 2.46 4.75
C VAL A 16 -0.30 2.05 5.27
N VAL A 17 -1.27 2.96 5.32
CA VAL A 17 -2.64 2.65 5.77
C VAL A 17 -3.30 1.63 4.85
N VAL A 18 -3.11 1.73 3.52
CA VAL A 18 -3.65 0.74 2.59
C VAL A 18 -3.08 -0.66 2.84
N PHE A 19 -1.76 -0.79 3.01
CA PHE A 19 -1.14 -2.09 3.31
C PHE A 19 -1.57 -2.66 4.67
N ILE A 20 -1.68 -1.80 5.69
CA ILE A 20 -2.18 -2.20 7.02
C ILE A 20 -3.62 -2.72 6.94
N ILE A 21 -4.49 -2.15 6.08
CA ILE A 21 -5.88 -2.58 5.91
C ILE A 21 -6.00 -3.84 5.05
N GLN A 22 -5.13 -4.04 4.07
CA GLN A 22 -5.16 -5.23 3.20
C GLN A 22 -5.00 -6.53 4.00
N LYS A 23 -4.14 -6.55 5.02
CA LYS A 23 -3.89 -7.74 5.86
C LYS A 23 -5.11 -8.22 6.67
N PRO A 24 -5.81 -7.39 7.44
CA PRO A 24 -7.02 -7.80 8.15
C PRO A 24 -8.16 -8.16 7.20
N LEU A 25 -8.27 -7.51 6.04
CA LEU A 25 -9.25 -7.92 5.01
C LEU A 25 -8.95 -9.35 4.51
N PHE A 26 -7.69 -9.66 4.25
CA PHE A 26 -7.25 -10.99 3.85
C PHE A 26 -7.53 -12.02 4.96
N MET A 27 -7.15 -11.72 6.20
CA MET A 27 -7.40 -12.59 7.36
C MET A 27 -8.90 -12.81 7.60
N TRP A 28 -9.74 -11.78 7.41
CA TRP A 28 -11.19 -11.92 7.55
C TRP A 28 -11.79 -12.81 6.46
N TYR A 29 -11.32 -12.69 5.22
CA TYR A 29 -11.73 -13.60 4.14
C TYR A 29 -11.39 -15.06 4.47
N TYR A 30 -10.22 -15.29 5.09
CA TYR A 30 -9.74 -16.61 5.53
C TYR A 30 -10.02 -16.95 7.00
N HIS A 31 -11.01 -16.31 7.63
CA HIS A 31 -11.30 -16.48 9.07
C HIS A 31 -11.48 -17.95 9.50
N GLY A 32 -11.96 -18.82 8.61
CA GLY A 32 -12.12 -20.26 8.86
C GLY A 32 -10.82 -21.05 9.02
N LEU A 33 -9.68 -20.54 8.56
CA LEU A 33 -8.35 -21.14 8.76
C LEU A 33 -7.69 -20.70 10.08
N PHE A 34 -8.15 -19.59 10.66
CA PHE A 34 -7.58 -18.97 11.85
C PHE A 34 -8.49 -19.11 13.08
N THR A 35 -9.44 -20.05 13.07
CA THR A 35 -10.40 -20.26 14.16
C THR A 35 -9.75 -20.62 15.50
N ASP A 36 -8.55 -21.21 15.48
CA ASP A 36 -7.77 -21.55 16.68
C ASP A 36 -6.67 -20.52 17.02
N ALA A 37 -6.51 -19.46 16.21
CA ALA A 37 -5.45 -18.47 16.38
C ALA A 37 -5.83 -17.42 17.43
N ASN A 38 -4.91 -17.12 18.35
CA ASN A 38 -5.12 -16.11 19.38
C ASN A 38 -5.09 -14.70 18.74
N PRO A 39 -5.94 -13.73 19.11
CA PRO A 39 -5.85 -12.34 18.66
C PRO A 39 -4.45 -11.71 18.77
N ALA A 40 -3.59 -12.19 19.68
CA ALA A 40 -2.19 -11.79 19.77
C ALA A 40 -1.36 -12.20 18.54
N ASP A 41 -1.66 -13.34 17.92
CA ASP A 41 -0.96 -13.85 16.73
C ASP A 41 -1.30 -13.00 15.49
N TYR A 42 -2.55 -12.52 15.40
CA TYR A 42 -2.95 -11.56 14.35
C TYR A 42 -2.11 -10.28 14.40
N LEU A 43 -1.89 -9.74 15.61
CA LEU A 43 -1.04 -8.57 15.80
C LEU A 43 0.43 -8.86 15.48
N GLN A 44 0.94 -10.05 15.82
CA GLN A 44 2.30 -10.44 15.46
C GLN A 44 2.49 -10.56 13.96
N VAL A 45 1.53 -11.11 13.21
CA VAL A 45 1.60 -11.20 11.74
C VAL A 45 1.59 -9.80 11.11
N MET A 46 0.73 -8.91 11.60
CA MET A 46 0.73 -7.51 11.17
C MET A 46 2.08 -6.84 11.44
N LEU A 47 2.63 -6.99 12.65
CA LEU A 47 3.89 -6.36 13.07
C LEU A 47 5.11 -6.92 12.33
N HIS A 48 5.19 -8.23 12.11
CA HIS A 48 6.32 -8.84 11.37
C HIS A 48 6.29 -8.48 9.90
N GLY A 49 5.10 -8.32 9.30
CA GLY A 49 4.99 -7.88 7.92
C GLY A 49 5.11 -6.37 7.74
N LEU A 50 5.03 -5.57 8.81
CA LEU A 50 5.04 -4.11 8.76
C LEU A 50 6.34 -3.50 8.19
N PRO A 51 7.56 -4.00 8.52
CA PRO A 51 8.81 -3.51 7.94
C PRO A 51 8.86 -3.63 6.41
N LEU A 52 8.29 -4.71 5.88
CA LEU A 52 8.22 -4.94 4.43
C LEU A 52 7.21 -3.97 3.79
N ASP A 53 6.05 -3.78 4.41
CA ASP A 53 5.04 -2.83 3.94
C ASP A 53 5.58 -1.39 3.94
N LEU A 54 6.34 -0.99 4.97
CA LEU A 54 6.99 0.33 5.05
C LEU A 54 8.01 0.51 3.93
N SER A 55 8.76 -0.54 3.58
CA SER A 55 9.73 -0.50 2.49
C SER A 55 9.02 -0.31 1.13
N ILE A 56 7.95 -1.07 0.87
CA ILE A 56 7.16 -0.96 -0.36
C ILE A 56 6.46 0.41 -0.45
N ALA A 57 5.85 0.88 0.64
CA ALA A 57 5.28 2.22 0.72
C ALA A 57 6.34 3.30 0.44
N GLY A 58 7.57 3.08 0.93
CA GLY A 58 8.74 3.90 0.62
C GLY A 58 8.99 3.96 -0.89
N TYR A 59 9.18 2.81 -1.52
CA TYR A 59 9.44 2.72 -2.96
C TYR A 59 8.34 3.38 -3.81
N LEU A 60 7.07 3.14 -3.48
CA LEU A 60 5.94 3.74 -4.20
C LEU A 60 5.81 5.25 -3.96
N SER A 61 6.24 5.75 -2.79
CA SER A 61 6.18 7.19 -2.48
C SER A 61 7.32 8.01 -3.09
N VAL A 62 8.44 7.39 -3.47
CA VAL A 62 9.58 8.08 -4.10
C VAL A 62 9.21 8.67 -5.45
N ILE A 63 8.46 7.94 -6.28
CA ILE A 63 8.03 8.41 -7.61
C ILE A 63 7.16 9.68 -7.53
N PRO A 64 6.07 9.73 -6.74
CA PRO A 64 5.29 10.96 -6.57
C PRO A 64 6.09 12.06 -5.88
N ALA A 65 7.08 11.75 -5.02
CA ALA A 65 7.98 12.74 -4.44
C ALA A 65 8.86 13.41 -5.50
N LEU A 66 9.45 12.63 -6.41
CA LEU A 66 10.25 13.15 -7.52
C LEU A 66 9.40 14.00 -8.46
N LEU A 67 8.19 13.55 -8.80
CA LEU A 67 7.24 14.34 -9.59
C LEU A 67 6.89 15.68 -8.91
N GLN A 68 6.79 15.69 -7.58
CA GLN A 68 6.51 16.89 -6.78
C GLN A 68 7.67 17.90 -6.82
N ILE A 69 8.92 17.41 -6.83
CA ILE A 69 10.13 18.25 -6.96
C ILE A 69 10.23 18.82 -8.38
N VAL A 70 10.01 17.98 -9.40
CA VAL A 70 10.03 18.41 -10.81
C VAL A 70 8.94 19.46 -11.08
N SER A 71 7.78 19.35 -10.44
CA SER A 71 6.70 20.35 -10.50
C SER A 71 7.10 21.75 -9.97
N LEU A 72 8.20 21.89 -9.24
CA LEU A 72 8.69 23.21 -8.81
C LEU A 72 9.41 23.95 -9.95
N TRP A 73 9.94 23.21 -10.92
CA TRP A 73 10.71 23.74 -12.05
C TRP A 73 9.92 23.74 -13.36
N LEU A 74 9.02 22.77 -13.54
CA LEU A 74 8.14 22.63 -14.72
C LEU A 74 6.71 23.11 -14.45
N LEU A 75 5.93 23.28 -15.52
CA LEU A 75 4.53 23.72 -15.45
C LEU A 75 3.68 22.83 -14.53
N PRO A 76 3.03 23.41 -13.49
CA PRO A 76 2.33 22.65 -12.45
C PRO A 76 1.07 21.92 -12.95
N HIS A 77 0.53 22.27 -14.12
CA HIS A 77 -0.63 21.58 -14.70
C HIS A 77 -0.29 20.17 -15.20
N PHE A 78 0.86 20.00 -15.87
CA PHE A 78 1.28 18.69 -16.38
C PHE A 78 1.66 17.73 -15.25
N ALA A 79 2.36 18.22 -14.22
CA ALA A 79 2.75 17.40 -13.07
C ALA A 79 1.54 16.89 -12.26
N GLN A 80 0.46 17.68 -12.17
CA GLN A 80 -0.77 17.25 -11.52
C GLN A 80 -1.50 16.15 -12.31
N GLY A 81 -1.51 16.24 -13.65
CA GLY A 81 -2.04 15.21 -14.53
C GLY A 81 -1.27 13.90 -14.39
N ALA A 82 0.06 13.96 -14.50
CA ALA A 82 0.94 12.80 -14.35
C ALA A 82 0.77 12.11 -13.00
N ARG A 83 0.64 12.89 -11.91
CA ARG A 83 0.41 12.34 -10.56
C ARG A 83 -0.93 11.62 -10.46
N ARG A 84 -2.01 12.13 -11.08
CA ARG A 84 -3.32 11.45 -11.09
C ARG A 84 -3.24 10.12 -11.83
N VAL A 85 -2.61 10.10 -13.00
CA VAL A 85 -2.39 8.87 -13.78
C VAL A 85 -1.58 7.86 -12.98
N TYR A 86 -0.51 8.30 -12.31
CA TYR A 86 0.30 7.44 -11.45
C TYR A 86 -0.53 6.79 -10.33
N PHE A 87 -1.30 7.57 -9.58
CA PHE A 87 -2.14 7.02 -8.51
C PHE A 87 -3.22 6.08 -9.04
N ALA A 88 -3.84 6.38 -10.18
CA ALA A 88 -4.80 5.49 -10.82
C ALA A 88 -4.15 4.15 -11.18
N LEU A 89 -2.97 4.19 -11.81
CA LEU A 89 -2.24 2.99 -12.21
C LEU A 89 -1.80 2.16 -10.99
N ILE A 90 -1.21 2.79 -9.96
CA ILE A 90 -0.81 2.07 -8.75
C ILE A 90 -2.02 1.47 -8.03
N SER A 91 -3.14 2.19 -7.94
CA SER A 91 -4.35 1.65 -7.31
C SER A 91 -4.87 0.41 -8.05
N PHE A 92 -4.85 0.43 -9.38
CA PHE A 92 -5.25 -0.70 -10.22
C PHE A 92 -4.32 -1.89 -10.05
N VAL A 93 -3.00 -1.66 -10.06
CA VAL A 93 -2.00 -2.70 -9.84
C VAL A 93 -2.16 -3.32 -8.44
N MET A 94 -2.26 -2.50 -7.39
CA MET A 94 -2.43 -3.00 -6.03
C MET A 94 -3.74 -3.79 -5.85
N ALA A 95 -4.84 -3.34 -6.45
CA ALA A 95 -6.09 -4.08 -6.43
C ALA A 95 -5.95 -5.44 -7.13
N THR A 96 -5.31 -5.47 -8.30
CA THR A 96 -5.08 -6.70 -9.07
C THR A 96 -4.20 -7.67 -8.30
N VAL A 97 -3.11 -7.19 -7.70
CA VAL A 97 -2.21 -8.02 -6.86
C VAL A 97 -2.98 -8.58 -5.67
N PHE A 98 -3.76 -7.76 -4.96
CA PHE A 98 -4.53 -8.21 -3.80
C PHE A 98 -5.58 -9.26 -4.15
N VAL A 99 -6.31 -9.08 -5.24
CA VAL A 99 -7.29 -10.09 -5.72
C VAL A 99 -6.59 -11.38 -6.15
N SER A 100 -5.44 -11.25 -6.84
CA SER A 100 -4.65 -12.41 -7.25
C SER A 100 -4.12 -13.17 -6.04
N ASP A 101 -3.65 -12.47 -5.01
CA ASP A 101 -3.17 -13.06 -3.76
C ASP A 101 -4.29 -13.84 -3.05
N MET A 102 -5.50 -13.26 -2.96
CA MET A 102 -6.67 -13.96 -2.46
C MET A 102 -7.02 -15.21 -3.28
N ALA A 103 -7.01 -15.13 -4.61
CA ALA A 103 -7.31 -16.29 -5.45
C ALA A 103 -6.25 -17.39 -5.35
N LEU A 104 -4.97 -17.03 -5.44
CA LEU A 104 -3.84 -17.94 -5.36
C LEU A 104 -3.77 -18.64 -4.01
N TYR A 105 -3.97 -17.92 -2.91
CA TYR A 105 -3.93 -18.53 -1.58
C TYR A 105 -4.98 -19.65 -1.42
N SER A 106 -6.17 -19.48 -2.02
CA SER A 106 -7.19 -20.53 -2.06
C SER A 106 -6.73 -21.77 -2.83
N TYR A 107 -5.90 -21.62 -3.87
CA TYR A 107 -5.34 -22.73 -4.64
C TYR A 107 -4.12 -23.37 -3.97
N TRP A 108 -3.33 -22.59 -3.22
CA TRP A 108 -2.12 -23.07 -2.57
C TRP A 108 -2.41 -24.06 -1.45
N GLY A 109 -3.63 -24.07 -0.91
CA GLY A 109 -4.13 -25.21 -0.14
C GLY A 109 -3.25 -25.59 1.04
N PHE A 110 -2.68 -24.60 1.75
CA PHE A 110 -2.10 -24.85 3.07
C PHE A 110 -3.23 -25.34 3.99
N ARG A 111 -3.35 -26.67 4.07
CA ARG A 111 -4.00 -27.40 5.15
C ARG A 111 -3.03 -27.52 6.30
#